data_AF-A0A235F1R9-F1
#
_entry.id   AF-A0A235F1R9-F1
#
_cell.length_a   1.000
_cell.length_b   1.000
_cell.length_c   1.000
_cell.angle_alpha   90.00
_cell.angle_beta   90.00
_cell.angle_gamma   90.00
#
_symmetry.space_group_name_H-M   'P 1'
#
loop_
_entity.id
_entity.type
_entity.pdbx_description
1 polymer ?
#
loop_
_entity_poly.entity_id
_entity_poly.type
_entity_poly.pdbx_seq_one_letter_code
_entity_poly.pdbx_strand_id
1 'polypeptide(L)'
;MNLLALPNRPIRRRARTLALILAALLGTAPAAAAQDFIYVAKPGDNPWNLTQRYLKSIDYWPRIQHYNGITEPNSIPTGTRIRIPHAWMRGETVLAHVVDVNGDVACDIGNGLEPVRSGMALGPDALIRTDANGSLTLEFADGSRSLIGGGSELRIRTTTRLKASGAQQVHLDLLRGQVENVVTPSTIGGRRFQIETPAAVAAVRGTDFRIALDADRMRAETLSGEVAVRNQRGEARLQAGTGIATARDERPGRPLPLLPAPALDALPERIERLPERIERLPVRLPIEAVEGAAAYRSRFAPRDRPGVLASDRQSNTAEVVGNADLPDGRYQLKVRAIGTQGLGGLDAVREIEIDARPEPPFPMSPAHETAAIDERIAFAWAQTPDAHAYHFELAGDAGFQNQILRQDDLSSTSLVVDDELPPGDYFWRVAVSTDEGRGPYSDIQRFRRPPPGPTAEPPEIGDETLRLRWREGNQGDSYQVQLSRGADFAAPEHSFDTNLAELQAPRPEPGTWHVRIRTLEGGVQPGPWSKPQLIEIPHDHWRALWILLPILLAL
;
A
#
# COMPACT_ATOMS: atom_id res chain seq x y z
N MET A 1 86.24 -42.42 20.55
CA MET A 1 85.25 -43.23 19.83
C MET A 1 84.99 -42.58 18.47
N ASN A 2 85.52 -43.20 17.42
CA ASN A 2 85.31 -43.08 15.96
C ASN A 2 84.59 -41.83 15.42
N LEU A 3 85.35 -40.95 14.73
CA LEU A 3 85.52 -40.84 13.26
C LEU A 3 84.37 -40.01 12.62
N LEU A 4 84.60 -38.71 12.35
CA LEU A 4 85.18 -38.15 11.12
C LEU A 4 84.14 -37.91 10.02
N ALA A 5 83.79 -36.64 9.81
CA ALA A 5 83.39 -36.11 8.51
C ALA A 5 83.84 -34.64 8.40
N LEU A 6 84.83 -34.40 7.55
CA LEU A 6 85.33 -33.13 7.02
C LEU A 6 85.31 -33.27 5.47
N PRO A 7 85.57 -32.24 4.65
CA PRO A 7 84.90 -30.93 4.55
C PRO A 7 84.71 -30.52 3.05
N ASN A 8 84.50 -29.20 2.82
CA ASN A 8 84.95 -28.41 1.65
C ASN A 8 84.07 -28.25 0.38
N ARG A 9 83.55 -27.01 0.29
CA ARG A 9 83.80 -25.96 -0.74
C ARG A 9 82.83 -25.76 -1.93
N PRO A 10 82.76 -24.51 -2.42
CA PRO A 10 81.62 -23.94 -3.13
C PRO A 10 81.85 -23.74 -4.63
N ILE A 11 80.78 -23.55 -5.42
CA ILE A 11 80.87 -22.97 -6.77
C ILE A 11 79.77 -21.93 -6.97
N ARG A 12 80.20 -20.70 -7.27
CA ARG A 12 79.42 -19.56 -7.75
C ARG A 12 79.25 -19.62 -9.28
N ARG A 13 78.06 -19.20 -9.74
CA ARG A 13 77.74 -18.53 -11.03
C ARG A 13 77.93 -19.32 -12.35
N ARG A 14 76.84 -19.52 -13.11
CA ARG A 14 76.52 -18.89 -14.44
C ARG A 14 75.32 -19.57 -15.12
N ALA A 15 74.71 -18.82 -16.07
CA ALA A 15 73.57 -19.12 -16.97
C ALA A 15 72.19 -19.14 -16.28
N ARG A 16 71.24 -18.18 -16.44
CA ARG A 16 70.89 -17.29 -17.57
C ARG A 16 70.76 -18.00 -18.92
N THR A 17 69.88 -19.01 -18.99
CA THR A 17 69.08 -19.37 -20.18
C THR A 17 68.17 -20.56 -19.88
N LEU A 18 66.99 -20.31 -19.32
CA LEU A 18 65.81 -21.16 -19.56
C LEU A 18 64.50 -20.37 -19.32
N ALA A 19 64.49 -19.12 -19.76
CA ALA A 19 63.29 -18.36 -20.02
C ALA A 19 63.06 -18.42 -21.52
N LEU A 20 62.36 -19.47 -22.03
CA LEU A 20 61.73 -19.47 -23.37
C LEU A 20 60.97 -20.75 -23.79
N ILE A 21 60.67 -21.73 -22.92
CA ILE A 21 59.88 -22.93 -23.31
C ILE A 21 58.68 -23.25 -22.39
N LEU A 22 58.36 -22.40 -21.40
CA LEU A 22 57.13 -22.54 -20.60
C LEU A 22 56.24 -21.29 -20.68
N ALA A 23 56.13 -20.73 -21.88
CA ALA A 23 55.26 -19.59 -22.21
C ALA A 23 54.37 -19.87 -23.44
N ALA A 24 54.06 -21.15 -23.69
CA ALA A 24 53.28 -21.59 -24.84
C ALA A 24 52.22 -22.67 -24.51
N LEU A 25 51.63 -22.62 -23.32
CA LEU A 25 50.26 -23.13 -23.14
C LEU A 25 49.34 -21.91 -23.20
N LEU A 26 49.04 -21.53 -24.44
CA LEU A 26 47.91 -20.71 -24.80
C LEU A 26 46.69 -21.22 -24.01
N GLY A 27 46.16 -20.35 -23.15
CA GLY A 27 44.82 -20.48 -22.64
C GLY A 27 43.86 -20.44 -23.82
N THR A 28 43.51 -21.60 -24.35
CA THR A 28 42.30 -21.77 -25.13
C THR A 28 41.15 -21.55 -24.17
N ALA A 29 40.56 -20.36 -24.24
CA ALA A 29 39.20 -20.18 -23.77
C ALA A 29 38.37 -21.33 -24.36
N PRO A 30 37.56 -22.06 -23.57
CA PRO A 30 36.67 -23.03 -24.17
C PRO A 30 35.80 -22.24 -25.14
N ALA A 31 35.90 -22.56 -26.43
CA ALA A 31 34.93 -22.12 -27.41
C ALA A 31 33.57 -22.44 -26.79
N ALA A 32 32.76 -21.41 -26.57
CA ALA A 32 31.42 -21.54 -26.01
C ALA A 32 30.77 -22.73 -26.70
N ALA A 33 30.49 -23.81 -25.95
CA ALA A 33 29.97 -25.04 -26.51
C ALA A 33 28.79 -24.67 -27.42
N ALA A 34 28.98 -24.84 -28.73
CA ALA A 34 27.98 -24.49 -29.71
C ALA A 34 26.79 -25.40 -29.41
N GLN A 35 25.72 -24.83 -28.86
CA GLN A 35 24.49 -25.58 -28.71
C GLN A 35 23.98 -25.87 -30.11
N ASP A 36 23.78 -27.14 -30.39
CA ASP A 36 23.31 -27.63 -31.67
C ASP A 36 21.84 -27.98 -31.60
N PHE A 37 21.09 -27.57 -32.62
CA PHE A 37 19.80 -28.15 -32.91
C PHE A 37 20.01 -29.41 -33.76
N ILE A 38 19.31 -30.48 -33.39
CA ILE A 38 19.32 -31.72 -34.16
C ILE A 38 18.15 -31.73 -35.13
N TYR A 39 18.45 -31.56 -36.41
CA TYR A 39 17.51 -31.73 -37.50
C TYR A 39 17.53 -33.18 -38.01
N VAL A 40 16.35 -33.73 -38.32
CA VAL A 40 16.23 -35.07 -38.91
C VAL A 40 15.99 -34.91 -40.40
N ALA A 41 16.93 -35.41 -41.22
CA ALA A 41 16.89 -35.30 -42.67
C ALA A 41 15.62 -35.91 -43.26
N LYS A 42 14.98 -35.16 -44.16
CA LYS A 42 13.79 -35.55 -44.93
C LYS A 42 14.20 -35.97 -46.35
N PRO A 43 13.32 -36.67 -47.09
CA PRO A 43 13.58 -37.02 -48.48
C PRO A 43 13.92 -35.77 -49.32
N GLY A 44 15.06 -35.81 -50.02
CA GLY A 44 15.54 -34.72 -50.86
C GLY A 44 16.37 -33.65 -50.14
N ASP A 45 16.64 -33.78 -48.84
CA ASP A 45 17.52 -32.85 -48.13
C ASP A 45 18.98 -32.97 -48.56
N ASN A 46 19.64 -31.83 -48.70
CA ASN A 46 21.06 -31.70 -48.99
C ASN A 46 21.64 -30.46 -48.27
N PRO A 47 22.96 -30.32 -48.13
CA PRO A 47 23.56 -29.19 -47.43
C PRO A 47 23.13 -27.83 -47.99
N TRP A 48 22.92 -27.73 -49.31
CA TRP A 48 22.51 -26.48 -49.97
C TRP A 48 21.09 -26.05 -49.57
N ASN A 49 20.10 -26.94 -49.69
CA ASN A 49 18.71 -26.61 -49.38
C ASN A 49 18.48 -26.41 -47.88
N LEU A 50 19.18 -27.16 -47.01
CA LEU A 50 19.17 -26.96 -45.56
C LEU A 50 19.74 -25.59 -45.21
N THR A 51 20.85 -25.21 -45.84
CA THR A 51 21.45 -23.88 -45.66
C THR A 51 20.53 -22.77 -46.11
N GLN A 52 19.96 -22.90 -47.31
CA GLN A 52 19.04 -21.91 -47.87
C GLN A 52 17.78 -21.74 -47.00
N ARG A 53 17.27 -22.83 -46.42
CA ARG A 53 16.06 -22.83 -45.59
C ARG A 53 16.33 -22.31 -44.17
N TYR A 54 17.42 -22.73 -43.54
CA TYR A 54 17.62 -22.59 -42.10
C TYR A 54 18.80 -21.72 -41.67
N LEU A 55 19.74 -21.36 -42.54
CA LEU A 55 20.97 -20.66 -42.15
C LEU A 55 21.02 -19.20 -42.65
N LYS A 56 21.81 -18.38 -41.94
CA LYS A 56 21.91 -16.92 -42.15
C LYS A 56 22.35 -16.55 -43.57
N SER A 57 23.30 -17.29 -44.13
CA SER A 57 23.80 -17.10 -45.50
C SER A 57 23.98 -18.45 -46.19
N ILE A 58 23.92 -18.45 -47.52
CA ILE A 58 24.25 -19.63 -48.32
C ILE A 58 25.72 -20.06 -48.13
N ASP A 59 26.61 -19.14 -47.72
CA ASP A 59 28.03 -19.42 -47.47
C ASP A 59 28.28 -20.43 -46.34
N TYR A 60 27.25 -20.78 -45.57
CA TYR A 60 27.34 -21.81 -44.54
C TYR A 60 27.21 -23.24 -45.07
N TRP A 61 26.88 -23.44 -46.36
CA TRP A 61 26.71 -24.78 -46.92
C TRP A 61 27.96 -25.68 -46.81
N PRO A 62 29.21 -25.20 -47.03
CA PRO A 62 30.39 -26.04 -46.86
C PRO A 62 30.65 -26.31 -45.38
N ARG A 63 30.30 -25.35 -44.51
CA ARG A 63 30.50 -25.43 -43.06
C ARG A 63 29.58 -26.48 -42.46
N ILE A 64 28.30 -26.50 -42.81
CA ILE A 64 27.36 -27.51 -42.30
C ILE A 64 27.68 -28.91 -42.82
N GLN A 65 28.17 -29.01 -44.07
CA GLN A 65 28.65 -30.28 -44.62
C GLN A 65 29.85 -30.81 -43.82
N HIS A 66 30.87 -29.99 -43.63
CA HIS A 66 32.07 -30.36 -42.89
C HIS A 66 31.76 -30.67 -41.42
N TYR A 67 30.95 -29.83 -40.76
CA TYR A 67 30.56 -29.97 -39.36
C TYR A 67 29.85 -31.30 -39.06
N ASN A 68 29.11 -31.83 -40.04
CA ASN A 68 28.35 -33.07 -39.90
C ASN A 68 29.01 -34.28 -40.58
N GLY A 69 30.20 -34.11 -41.18
CA GLY A 69 30.89 -35.17 -41.90
C GLY A 69 30.09 -35.74 -43.07
N ILE A 70 29.33 -34.89 -43.79
CA ILE A 70 28.50 -35.33 -44.91
C ILE A 70 29.39 -35.62 -46.12
N THR A 71 29.49 -36.89 -46.49
CA THR A 71 30.33 -37.39 -47.59
C THR A 71 29.66 -37.27 -48.95
N GLU A 72 28.33 -37.37 -49.02
CA GLU A 72 27.54 -37.29 -50.26
C GLU A 72 26.70 -35.99 -50.25
N PRO A 73 27.16 -34.90 -50.87
CA PRO A 73 26.51 -33.59 -50.74
C PRO A 73 25.19 -33.50 -51.50
N ASN A 74 24.95 -34.36 -52.49
CA ASN A 74 23.77 -34.26 -53.34
C ASN A 74 22.53 -34.95 -52.75
N SER A 75 22.71 -35.86 -51.79
CA SER A 75 21.60 -36.61 -51.16
C SER A 75 22.00 -37.04 -49.76
N ILE A 76 21.34 -36.47 -48.75
CA ILE A 76 21.47 -36.93 -47.37
C ILE A 76 20.43 -38.04 -47.12
N PRO A 77 20.82 -39.21 -46.57
CA PRO A 77 19.86 -40.26 -46.25
C PRO A 77 18.77 -39.77 -45.29
N THR A 78 17.52 -40.09 -45.58
CA THR A 78 16.38 -39.78 -44.71
C THR A 78 16.59 -40.36 -43.30
N GLY A 79 16.26 -39.59 -42.26
CA GLY A 79 16.45 -39.98 -40.87
C GLY A 79 17.82 -39.61 -40.29
N THR A 80 18.78 -39.17 -41.12
CA THR A 80 20.11 -38.72 -40.65
C THR A 80 19.96 -37.54 -39.69
N ARG A 81 20.68 -37.59 -38.56
CA ARG A 81 20.69 -36.51 -37.55
C ARG A 81 21.74 -35.47 -37.91
N ILE A 82 21.30 -34.34 -38.43
CA ILE A 82 22.13 -33.20 -38.80
C ILE A 82 22.17 -32.19 -37.65
N ARG A 83 23.37 -31.88 -37.16
CA ARG A 83 23.63 -30.87 -36.15
C ARG A 83 23.74 -29.51 -36.82
N ILE A 84 22.92 -28.58 -36.35
CA ILE A 84 22.90 -27.20 -36.81
C ILE A 84 23.22 -26.30 -35.62
N PRO A 85 24.40 -25.65 -35.60
CA PRO A 85 24.72 -24.69 -34.56
C PRO A 85 23.74 -23.52 -34.52
N HIS A 86 23.21 -23.16 -33.35
CA HIS A 86 22.26 -22.04 -33.22
C HIS A 86 22.83 -20.71 -33.73
N ALA A 87 24.14 -20.51 -33.60
CA ALA A 87 24.81 -19.30 -34.10
C ALA A 87 24.69 -19.11 -35.62
N TRP A 88 24.48 -20.19 -36.38
CA TRP A 88 24.40 -20.17 -37.85
C TRP A 88 22.96 -20.04 -38.36
N MET A 89 21.97 -20.29 -37.50
CA MET A 89 20.57 -20.29 -37.90
C MET A 89 20.08 -18.92 -38.31
N ARG A 90 19.28 -18.90 -39.37
CA ARG A 90 18.47 -17.75 -39.77
C ARG A 90 17.39 -17.53 -38.72
N GLY A 91 17.34 -16.30 -38.25
CA GLY A 91 16.26 -15.79 -37.43
C GLY A 91 15.21 -15.08 -38.27
N GLU A 92 13.98 -15.04 -37.77
CA GLU A 92 12.96 -14.08 -38.18
C GLU A 92 12.65 -13.15 -37.01
N THR A 93 12.47 -11.87 -37.31
CA THR A 93 12.08 -10.89 -36.30
C THR A 93 10.66 -11.17 -35.83
N VAL A 94 10.45 -11.20 -34.52
CA VAL A 94 9.13 -11.34 -33.92
C VAL A 94 8.88 -10.13 -33.02
N LEU A 95 7.69 -9.56 -33.07
CA LEU A 95 7.35 -8.38 -32.30
C LEU A 95 7.02 -8.75 -30.84
N ALA A 96 7.33 -7.85 -29.92
CA ALA A 96 6.81 -7.88 -28.56
C ALA A 96 5.46 -7.17 -28.52
N HIS A 97 4.55 -7.61 -27.65
CA HIS A 97 3.24 -7.00 -27.50
C HIS A 97 3.13 -6.26 -26.18
N VAL A 98 2.56 -5.08 -26.22
CA VAL A 98 2.18 -4.33 -25.03
C VAL A 98 0.90 -4.93 -24.47
N VAL A 99 0.99 -5.54 -23.29
CA VAL A 99 -0.18 -6.14 -22.63
C VAL A 99 -0.92 -5.09 -21.82
N ASP A 100 -0.17 -4.31 -21.03
CA ASP A 100 -0.71 -3.37 -20.05
C ASP A 100 0.11 -2.08 -20.05
N VAL A 101 -0.58 -0.95 -19.88
CA VAL A 101 0.00 0.40 -19.78
C VAL A 101 -0.71 1.14 -18.65
N ASN A 102 0.06 1.85 -17.82
CA ASN A 102 -0.48 2.83 -16.88
C ASN A 102 0.42 4.08 -16.84
N GLY A 103 -0.19 5.25 -16.64
CA GLY A 103 0.52 6.53 -16.68
C GLY A 103 1.01 6.91 -18.08
N ASP A 104 1.97 7.83 -18.13
CA ASP A 104 2.49 8.39 -19.37
C ASP A 104 3.67 7.56 -19.88
N VAL A 105 3.40 6.75 -20.91
CA VAL A 105 4.39 5.91 -21.57
C VAL A 105 4.48 6.30 -23.03
N ALA A 106 5.69 6.54 -23.51
CA ALA A 106 5.96 6.85 -24.90
C ALA A 106 7.00 5.89 -25.49
N CYS A 107 6.90 5.63 -26.79
CA CYS A 107 7.91 4.90 -27.53
C CYS A 107 8.37 5.68 -28.76
N ASP A 108 9.63 5.50 -29.14
CA ASP A 108 10.18 5.93 -30.42
C ASP A 108 10.54 4.70 -31.24
N ILE A 109 9.87 4.55 -32.38
CA ILE A 109 10.05 3.46 -33.34
C ILE A 109 10.76 3.93 -34.63
N GLY A 110 11.43 5.09 -34.58
CA GLY A 110 12.16 5.69 -35.71
C GLY A 110 11.46 6.88 -36.37
N ASN A 111 10.27 7.25 -35.90
CA ASN A 111 9.47 8.37 -36.41
C ASN A 111 9.23 9.47 -35.36
N GLY A 112 9.93 9.41 -34.22
CA GLY A 112 9.70 10.29 -33.08
C GLY A 112 8.88 9.62 -31.98
N LEU A 113 8.67 10.37 -30.89
CA LEU A 113 7.97 9.88 -29.70
C LEU A 113 6.46 9.84 -29.91
N GLU A 114 5.88 8.66 -29.71
CA GLU A 114 4.44 8.40 -29.77
C GLU A 114 3.95 7.76 -28.47
N PRO A 115 2.71 8.04 -28.02
CA PRO A 115 2.15 7.43 -26.82
C PRO A 115 1.91 5.93 -27.01
N VAL A 116 2.27 5.13 -26.00
CA VAL A 116 2.08 3.68 -25.98
C VAL A 116 0.67 3.34 -25.51
N ARG A 117 0.06 2.32 -26.12
CA ARG A 117 -1.28 1.80 -25.81
C ARG A 117 -1.24 0.28 -25.70
N SER A 118 -2.16 -0.29 -24.91
CA SER A 118 -2.35 -1.74 -24.86
C SER A 118 -2.65 -2.30 -26.26
N GLY A 119 -2.07 -3.46 -26.57
CA GLY A 119 -2.15 -4.13 -27.87
C GLY A 119 -1.10 -3.71 -28.90
N MET A 120 -0.34 -2.63 -28.66
CA MET A 120 0.72 -2.20 -29.59
C MET A 120 1.80 -3.27 -29.76
N ALA A 121 2.30 -3.42 -30.98
CA ALA A 121 3.40 -4.33 -31.30
C ALA A 121 4.70 -3.53 -31.48
N LEU A 122 5.72 -3.87 -30.69
CA LEU A 122 7.01 -3.20 -30.68
C LEU A 122 8.08 -4.13 -31.24
N GLY A 123 8.83 -3.64 -32.22
CA GLY A 123 9.91 -4.35 -32.87
C GLY A 123 11.29 -3.98 -32.31
N PRO A 124 12.35 -4.54 -32.91
CA PRO A 124 13.72 -4.09 -32.67
C PRO A 124 13.87 -2.57 -32.87
N ASP A 125 14.84 -2.00 -32.16
CA ASP A 125 15.19 -0.59 -32.07
C ASP A 125 14.15 0.32 -31.41
N ALA A 126 12.96 -0.18 -31.09
CA ALA A 126 11.96 0.55 -30.32
C ALA A 126 12.52 0.99 -28.95
N LEU A 127 12.49 2.30 -28.70
CA LEU A 127 12.93 2.92 -27.46
C LEU A 127 11.71 3.32 -26.62
N ILE A 128 11.53 2.71 -25.46
CA ILE A 128 10.42 2.95 -24.54
C ILE A 128 10.88 3.87 -23.43
N ARG A 129 10.03 4.85 -23.08
CA ARG A 129 10.21 5.77 -21.97
C ARG A 129 8.96 5.80 -21.10
N THR A 130 9.14 5.61 -19.80
CA THR A 130 8.09 5.77 -18.79
C THR A 130 8.36 7.03 -17.97
N ASP A 131 7.30 7.76 -17.63
CA ASP A 131 7.36 8.83 -16.63
C ASP A 131 7.51 8.24 -15.21
N ALA A 132 7.55 9.09 -14.17
CA ALA A 132 7.80 8.64 -12.80
C ALA A 132 6.73 7.70 -12.24
N ASN A 133 5.47 7.85 -12.67
CA ASN A 133 4.36 6.99 -12.25
C ASN A 133 3.96 5.97 -13.33
N GLY A 134 4.64 5.99 -14.48
CA GLY A 134 4.33 5.17 -15.64
C GLY A 134 4.82 3.74 -15.52
N SER A 135 4.05 2.81 -16.05
CA SER A 135 4.46 1.41 -16.15
C SER A 135 3.93 0.76 -17.43
N LEU A 136 4.68 -0.22 -17.91
CA LEU A 136 4.41 -0.94 -19.14
C LEU A 136 4.76 -2.40 -18.97
N THR A 137 3.87 -3.31 -19.35
CA THR A 137 4.19 -4.75 -19.45
C THR A 137 4.31 -5.17 -20.92
N LEU A 138 5.48 -5.67 -21.28
CA LEU A 138 5.74 -6.32 -22.56
C LEU A 138 5.61 -7.84 -22.43
N GLU A 139 4.95 -8.46 -23.39
CA GLU A 139 4.94 -9.91 -23.58
C GLU A 139 5.67 -10.27 -24.88
N PHE A 140 6.62 -11.18 -24.78
CA PHE A 140 7.36 -11.69 -25.92
C PHE A 140 6.68 -12.96 -26.45
N ALA A 141 6.92 -13.27 -27.73
CA ALA A 141 6.37 -14.46 -28.40
C ALA A 141 6.86 -15.81 -27.86
N ASP A 142 7.57 -15.79 -26.73
CA ASP A 142 8.14 -16.92 -26.03
C ASP A 142 7.50 -17.12 -24.65
N GLY A 143 6.45 -16.34 -24.34
CA GLY A 143 5.68 -16.31 -23.09
C GLY A 143 6.33 -15.48 -21.98
N SER A 144 7.55 -14.97 -22.18
CA SER A 144 8.22 -14.15 -21.17
C SER A 144 7.56 -12.79 -21.07
N ARG A 145 7.56 -12.22 -19.87
CA ARG A 145 7.01 -10.90 -19.60
C ARG A 145 8.06 -10.00 -18.94
N SER A 146 8.08 -8.74 -19.35
CA SER A 146 8.91 -7.70 -18.77
C SER A 146 8.03 -6.52 -18.34
N LEU A 147 8.00 -6.24 -17.05
CA LEU A 147 7.36 -5.07 -16.47
C LEU A 147 8.40 -3.96 -16.32
N ILE A 148 8.25 -2.90 -17.11
CA ILE A 148 9.04 -1.68 -17.06
C ILE A 148 8.39 -0.75 -16.04
N GLY A 149 9.12 -0.38 -15.00
CA GLY A 149 8.62 0.52 -13.95
C GLY A 149 8.81 2.00 -14.29
N GLY A 150 8.37 2.88 -13.39
CA GLY A 150 8.47 4.33 -13.56
C GLY A 150 9.91 4.85 -13.70
N GLY A 151 10.07 5.93 -14.47
CA GLY A 151 11.32 6.63 -14.71
C GLY A 151 12.31 5.85 -15.59
N SER A 152 11.85 4.87 -16.35
CA SER A 152 12.71 3.93 -17.08
C SER A 152 12.88 4.31 -18.54
N GLU A 153 14.02 3.91 -19.10
CA GLU A 153 14.29 3.97 -20.53
C GLU A 153 14.87 2.63 -20.97
N LEU A 154 14.17 1.95 -21.88
CA LEU A 154 14.50 0.60 -22.33
C LEU A 154 14.41 0.52 -23.85
N ARG A 155 15.42 -0.05 -24.50
CA ARG A 155 15.41 -0.32 -25.94
C ARG A 155 15.27 -1.82 -26.19
N ILE A 156 14.40 -2.19 -27.11
CA ILE A 156 14.33 -3.56 -27.63
C ILE A 156 15.44 -3.72 -28.67
N ARG A 157 16.57 -4.33 -28.32
CA ARG A 157 17.69 -4.46 -29.26
C ARG A 157 17.41 -5.51 -30.32
N THR A 158 17.00 -6.71 -29.91
CA THR A 158 16.62 -7.78 -30.84
C THR A 158 15.57 -8.70 -30.23
N THR A 159 14.64 -9.14 -31.08
CA THR A 159 13.64 -10.16 -30.78
C THR A 159 13.56 -11.11 -31.97
N THR A 160 14.10 -12.31 -31.84
CA THR A 160 14.35 -13.21 -32.98
C THR A 160 13.91 -14.63 -32.68
N ARG A 161 13.13 -15.22 -33.58
CA ARG A 161 12.80 -16.65 -33.59
C ARG A 161 13.68 -17.39 -34.59
N LEU A 162 14.41 -18.41 -34.15
CA LEU A 162 15.25 -19.22 -35.04
C LEU A 162 14.38 -20.19 -35.85
N LYS A 163 14.47 -20.15 -37.19
CA LYS A 163 13.57 -20.92 -38.08
C LYS A 163 13.61 -22.44 -37.89
N ALA A 164 14.79 -23.00 -37.58
CA ALA A 164 14.94 -24.45 -37.47
C ALA A 164 14.44 -25.00 -36.13
N SER A 165 14.77 -24.32 -35.03
CA SER A 165 14.52 -24.78 -33.66
C SER A 165 13.28 -24.16 -33.01
N GLY A 166 12.75 -23.07 -33.56
CA GLY A 166 11.73 -22.25 -32.91
C GLY A 166 12.25 -21.50 -31.68
N ALA A 167 13.54 -21.61 -31.36
CA ALA A 167 14.13 -20.99 -30.18
C ALA A 167 14.09 -19.46 -30.30
N GLN A 168 13.72 -18.81 -29.20
CA GLN A 168 13.52 -17.36 -29.13
C GLN A 168 14.73 -16.68 -28.50
N GLN A 169 15.14 -15.56 -29.07
CA GLN A 169 16.26 -14.76 -28.61
C GLN A 169 15.78 -13.33 -28.38
N VAL A 170 15.85 -12.89 -27.12
CA VAL A 170 15.46 -11.56 -26.68
C VAL A 170 16.69 -10.88 -26.09
N HIS A 171 16.98 -9.68 -26.58
CA HIS A 171 18.02 -8.80 -26.07
C HIS A 171 17.40 -7.42 -25.83
N LEU A 172 17.45 -6.95 -24.60
CA LEU A 172 16.97 -5.64 -24.19
C LEU A 172 18.15 -4.80 -23.68
N ASP A 173 18.17 -3.51 -24.01
CA ASP A 173 19.11 -2.56 -23.42
C ASP A 173 18.35 -1.73 -22.38
N LEU A 174 18.72 -1.83 -21.11
CA LEU A 174 18.19 -0.95 -20.05
C LEU A 174 19.15 0.23 -19.89
N LEU A 175 18.67 1.43 -20.25
CA LEU A 175 19.46 2.67 -20.24
C LEU A 175 19.33 3.42 -18.91
N ARG A 176 18.17 3.31 -18.24
CA ARG A 176 17.94 3.79 -16.87
C ARG A 176 16.68 3.16 -16.29
N GLY A 177 16.52 3.22 -14.97
CA GLY A 177 15.30 2.81 -14.28
C GLY A 177 15.32 1.33 -13.96
N GLN A 178 14.23 0.62 -14.21
CA GLN A 178 14.07 -0.74 -13.72
C GLN A 178 13.12 -1.60 -14.55
N VAL A 179 13.41 -2.89 -14.55
CA VAL A 179 12.61 -3.91 -15.21
C VAL A 179 12.54 -5.17 -14.37
N GLU A 180 11.32 -5.67 -14.19
CA GLU A 180 11.05 -6.97 -13.57
C GLU A 180 10.68 -7.97 -14.66
N ASN A 181 11.24 -9.17 -14.61
CA ASN A 181 11.19 -10.11 -15.71
C ASN A 181 10.81 -11.50 -15.23
N VAL A 182 9.75 -12.05 -15.83
CA VAL A 182 9.37 -13.45 -15.67
C VAL A 182 9.64 -14.14 -17.00
N VAL A 183 10.75 -14.88 -17.06
CA VAL A 183 11.18 -15.56 -18.29
C VAL A 183 10.72 -17.00 -18.27
N THR A 184 9.94 -17.39 -19.28
CA THR A 184 9.38 -18.74 -19.36
C THR A 184 10.52 -19.78 -19.45
N PRO A 185 10.56 -20.79 -18.55
CA PRO A 185 11.55 -21.86 -18.64
C PRO A 185 11.45 -22.61 -19.96
N SER A 186 12.60 -23.01 -20.51
CA SER A 186 12.61 -23.79 -21.74
C SER A 186 13.76 -24.78 -21.80
N THR A 187 13.41 -25.98 -22.26
CA THR A 187 14.36 -27.05 -22.61
C THR A 187 14.89 -26.92 -24.04
N ILE A 188 14.29 -26.05 -24.86
CA ILE A 188 14.71 -25.80 -26.24
C ILE A 188 16.08 -25.12 -26.23
N GLY A 189 17.07 -25.79 -26.84
CA GLY A 189 18.41 -25.24 -27.02
C GLY A 189 18.39 -23.94 -27.84
N GLY A 190 19.34 -23.04 -27.58
CA GLY A 190 19.49 -21.80 -28.34
C GLY A 190 18.59 -20.63 -27.92
N ARG A 191 17.69 -20.83 -26.95
CA ARG A 191 16.93 -19.72 -26.33
C ARG A 191 17.89 -18.83 -25.55
N ARG A 192 17.76 -17.52 -25.69
CA ARG A 192 18.54 -16.52 -24.96
C ARG A 192 17.66 -15.37 -24.55
N PHE A 193 17.70 -15.02 -23.27
CA PHE A 193 17.13 -13.78 -22.77
C PHE A 193 18.24 -13.00 -22.09
N GLN A 194 18.50 -11.78 -22.57
CA GLN A 194 19.60 -10.95 -22.12
C GLN A 194 19.13 -9.52 -21.89
N ILE A 195 19.60 -8.93 -20.79
CA ILE A 195 19.45 -7.51 -20.51
C ILE A 195 20.85 -6.91 -20.41
N GLU A 196 21.16 -5.98 -21.29
CA GLU A 196 22.41 -5.24 -21.31
C GLU A 196 22.22 -3.89 -20.61
N THR A 197 23.17 -3.55 -19.74
CA THR A 197 23.30 -2.23 -19.13
C THR A 197 24.73 -1.74 -19.38
N PRO A 198 25.03 -0.44 -19.18
CA PRO A 198 26.40 0.05 -19.23
C PRO A 198 27.36 -0.63 -18.24
N ALA A 199 26.86 -1.20 -17.14
CA ALA A 199 27.68 -1.83 -16.10
C ALA A 199 27.97 -3.32 -16.36
N ALA A 200 26.96 -4.08 -16.78
CA ALA A 200 27.07 -5.51 -17.07
C ALA A 200 25.89 -6.03 -17.91
N VAL A 201 26.06 -7.23 -18.44
CA VAL A 201 25.01 -8.02 -19.11
C VAL A 201 24.48 -9.06 -18.14
N ALA A 202 23.16 -9.06 -17.91
CA ALA A 202 22.45 -10.15 -17.26
C ALA A 202 21.94 -11.14 -18.33
N ALA A 203 22.33 -12.40 -18.21
CA ALA A 203 21.88 -13.48 -19.08
C ALA A 203 21.19 -14.56 -18.24
N VAL A 204 20.02 -15.00 -18.69
CA VAL A 204 19.16 -15.85 -17.87
C VAL A 204 18.60 -17.04 -18.63
N ARG A 205 18.11 -18.03 -17.86
CA ARG A 205 17.37 -19.17 -18.37
C ARG A 205 16.27 -19.58 -17.40
N GLY A 206 15.01 -19.26 -17.73
CA GLY A 206 13.85 -19.68 -16.95
C GLY A 206 13.85 -19.11 -15.53
N THR A 207 13.77 -17.80 -15.42
CA THR A 207 14.03 -17.07 -14.17
C THR A 207 13.00 -15.99 -13.93
N ASP A 208 12.69 -15.77 -12.65
CA ASP A 208 12.12 -14.53 -12.15
C ASP A 208 13.24 -13.67 -11.58
N PHE A 209 13.45 -12.49 -12.16
CA PHE A 209 14.55 -11.60 -11.78
C PHE A 209 14.24 -10.13 -12.05
N ARG A 210 14.94 -9.27 -11.33
CA ARG A 210 14.79 -7.82 -11.38
C ARG A 210 16.13 -7.19 -11.71
N ILE A 211 16.12 -6.23 -12.63
CA ILE A 211 17.29 -5.40 -12.94
C ILE A 211 16.90 -3.95 -12.72
N ALA A 212 17.70 -3.23 -11.94
CA ALA A 212 17.61 -1.79 -11.80
C ALA A 212 18.95 -1.16 -12.20
N LEU A 213 18.89 -0.02 -12.88
CA LEU A 213 20.05 0.77 -13.25
C LEU A 213 19.80 2.20 -12.78
N ASP A 214 20.59 2.61 -11.80
CA ASP A 214 20.61 3.98 -11.30
C ASP A 214 22.00 4.57 -11.53
N ALA A 215 22.06 5.65 -12.30
CA ALA A 215 23.27 6.18 -12.90
C ALA A 215 24.11 5.06 -13.58
N ASP A 216 25.28 4.76 -13.05
CA ASP A 216 26.19 3.72 -13.56
C ASP A 216 26.18 2.43 -12.73
N ARG A 217 25.28 2.31 -11.75
CA ARG A 217 25.19 1.15 -10.86
C ARG A 217 24.01 0.27 -11.25
N MET A 218 24.33 -0.91 -11.77
CA MET A 218 23.37 -1.98 -11.98
C MET A 218 23.16 -2.76 -10.69
N ARG A 219 21.90 -3.07 -10.40
CA ARG A 219 21.47 -4.02 -9.40
C ARG A 219 20.73 -5.15 -10.09
N ALA A 220 21.11 -6.38 -9.79
CA ALA A 220 20.44 -7.57 -10.30
C ALA A 220 20.03 -8.46 -9.13
N GLU A 221 18.76 -8.86 -9.10
CA GLU A 221 18.17 -9.65 -8.03
C GLU A 221 17.48 -10.86 -8.65
N THR A 222 17.81 -12.07 -8.16
CA THR A 222 17.24 -13.31 -8.67
C THR A 222 16.23 -13.86 -7.68
N LEU A 223 14.96 -13.91 -8.08
CA LEU A 223 13.87 -14.44 -7.26
C LEU A 223 13.70 -15.95 -7.47
N SER A 224 13.84 -16.41 -8.72
CA SER A 224 13.86 -17.84 -9.05
C SER A 224 14.80 -18.16 -10.21
N GLY A 225 15.31 -19.39 -10.24
CA GLY A 225 16.28 -19.85 -11.24
C GLY A 225 17.68 -19.27 -11.04
N GLU A 226 18.40 -19.02 -12.14
CA GLU A 226 19.79 -18.54 -12.12
C GLU A 226 20.04 -17.40 -13.12
N VAL A 227 20.68 -16.33 -12.65
CA VAL A 227 21.10 -15.19 -13.48
C VAL A 227 22.61 -15.10 -13.51
N ALA A 228 23.20 -15.11 -14.71
CA ALA A 228 24.61 -14.83 -14.90
C ALA A 228 24.81 -13.33 -15.20
N VAL A 229 25.53 -12.63 -14.34
CA VAL A 229 25.91 -11.22 -14.51
C VAL A 229 27.37 -11.16 -14.92
N ARG A 230 27.65 -10.57 -16.08
CA ARG A 230 29.00 -10.54 -16.63
C ARG A 230 29.36 -9.20 -17.24
N ASN A 231 30.64 -8.86 -17.15
CA ASN A 231 31.25 -7.79 -17.92
C ASN A 231 32.68 -8.17 -18.32
N GLN A 232 33.43 -7.22 -18.87
CA GLN A 232 34.78 -7.47 -19.37
C GLN A 232 35.78 -7.89 -18.27
N ARG A 233 35.47 -7.61 -16.98
CA ARG A 233 36.35 -7.90 -15.84
C ARG A 233 36.03 -9.23 -15.14
N GLY A 234 34.85 -9.79 -15.36
CA GLY A 234 34.49 -11.08 -14.79
C GLY A 234 33.00 -11.41 -14.88
N GLU A 235 32.63 -12.52 -14.24
CA GLU A 235 31.28 -13.06 -14.16
C GLU A 235 30.94 -13.42 -12.71
N ALA A 236 29.69 -13.21 -12.33
CA ALA A 236 29.07 -13.71 -11.11
C ALA A 236 27.76 -14.42 -11.46
N ARG A 237 27.47 -15.53 -10.77
CA ARG A 237 26.20 -16.26 -10.92
C ARG A 237 25.36 -16.08 -9.69
N LEU A 238 24.14 -15.61 -9.88
CA LEU A 238 23.14 -15.37 -8.86
C LEU A 238 22.20 -16.56 -8.82
N GLN A 239 22.10 -17.20 -7.66
CA GLN A 239 21.08 -18.20 -7.39
C GLN A 239 19.80 -17.51 -6.88
N ALA A 240 18.69 -18.23 -6.89
CA ALA A 240 17.43 -17.76 -6.29
C ALA A 240 17.65 -17.24 -4.84
N GLY A 241 17.05 -16.10 -4.53
CA GLY A 241 17.20 -15.43 -3.23
C GLY A 241 18.51 -14.65 -3.08
N THR A 242 19.26 -14.40 -4.16
CA THR A 242 20.49 -13.58 -4.12
C THR A 242 20.45 -12.39 -5.07
N GLY A 243 21.25 -11.37 -4.76
CA GLY A 243 21.41 -10.19 -5.59
C GLY A 243 22.83 -9.65 -5.58
N ILE A 244 23.11 -8.74 -6.50
CA ILE A 244 24.41 -8.11 -6.67
C ILE A 244 24.23 -6.67 -7.14
N ALA A 245 25.10 -5.78 -6.65
CA ALA A 245 25.26 -4.44 -7.17
C ALA A 245 26.66 -4.33 -7.82
N THR A 246 26.73 -3.78 -9.03
CA THR A 246 27.99 -3.58 -9.75
C THR A 246 27.95 -2.27 -10.52
N ALA A 247 29.03 -1.49 -10.45
CA ALA A 247 29.16 -0.27 -11.25
C ALA A 247 29.82 -0.54 -12.62
N ARG A 248 29.75 0.45 -13.51
CA ARG A 248 30.58 0.53 -14.71
C ARG A 248 32.06 0.38 -14.31
N ASP A 249 32.77 -0.51 -15.01
CA ASP A 249 34.18 -0.86 -14.75
C ASP A 249 34.47 -1.57 -13.41
N GLU A 250 33.47 -1.98 -12.65
CA GLU A 250 33.66 -2.82 -11.47
C GLU A 250 33.55 -4.30 -11.88
N ARG A 251 34.40 -5.19 -11.33
CA ARG A 251 34.16 -6.63 -11.53
C ARG A 251 32.91 -7.01 -10.73
N PRO A 252 31.95 -7.77 -11.29
CA PRO A 252 30.81 -8.26 -10.52
C PRO A 252 31.30 -8.95 -9.23
N GLY A 253 30.92 -8.38 -8.09
CA GLY A 253 31.28 -8.86 -6.77
C GLY A 253 30.65 -10.20 -6.38
N ARG A 254 30.69 -10.51 -5.08
CA ARG A 254 30.05 -11.72 -4.54
C ARG A 254 28.53 -11.50 -4.43
N PRO A 255 27.69 -12.47 -4.83
CA PRO A 255 26.26 -12.41 -4.59
C PRO A 255 25.94 -12.34 -3.09
N LEU A 256 24.99 -11.49 -2.71
CA LEU A 256 24.50 -11.31 -1.35
C LEU A 256 23.09 -11.91 -1.23
N PRO A 257 22.71 -12.48 -0.07
CA PRO A 257 21.34 -12.89 0.17
C PRO A 257 20.40 -11.68 0.13
N LEU A 258 19.23 -11.85 -0.47
CA LEU A 258 18.17 -10.85 -0.45
C LEU A 258 17.55 -10.79 0.95
N LEU A 259 17.12 -9.60 1.37
CA LEU A 259 16.38 -9.44 2.63
C LEU A 259 15.08 -10.26 2.61
N PRO A 260 14.63 -10.77 3.77
CA PRO A 260 13.38 -11.51 3.86
C PRO A 260 12.18 -10.62 3.49
N ALA A 261 11.07 -11.27 3.14
CA ALA A 261 9.83 -10.59 2.85
C ALA A 261 9.27 -9.93 4.13
N PRO A 262 8.79 -8.66 4.09
CA PRO A 262 8.15 -8.04 5.24
C PRO A 262 6.88 -8.79 5.68
N ALA A 263 6.59 -8.84 6.97
CA ALA A 263 5.34 -9.39 7.48
C ALA A 263 4.19 -8.41 7.19
N LEU A 264 3.14 -8.88 6.49
CA LEU A 264 2.00 -8.04 6.12
C LEU A 264 0.73 -8.39 6.90
N ASP A 265 0.73 -9.38 7.78
CA ASP A 265 -0.48 -9.93 8.44
C ASP A 265 -1.23 -8.90 9.30
N ALA A 266 -0.51 -7.93 9.86
CA ALA A 266 -1.09 -6.87 10.69
C ALA A 266 -1.85 -5.79 9.88
N LEU A 267 -1.73 -5.78 8.55
CA LEU A 267 -2.47 -4.84 7.72
C LEU A 267 -3.99 -5.13 7.74
N PRO A 268 -4.85 -4.13 7.53
CA PRO A 268 -6.27 -4.38 7.30
C PRO A 268 -6.50 -5.07 5.95
N GLU A 269 -7.55 -5.89 5.86
CA GLU A 269 -7.99 -6.45 4.56
C GLU A 269 -8.71 -5.42 3.69
N ARG A 270 -9.38 -4.45 4.33
CA ARG A 270 -10.07 -3.34 3.67
C ARG A 270 -9.64 -2.01 4.26
N ILE A 271 -9.20 -1.09 3.41
CA ILE A 271 -8.92 0.30 3.74
C ILE A 271 -10.19 1.08 3.46
N GLU A 272 -10.95 1.31 4.53
CA GLU A 272 -12.18 2.11 4.50
C GLU A 272 -11.90 3.61 4.72
N ARG A 273 -10.65 4.01 4.96
CA ARG A 273 -10.27 5.43 5.15
C ARG A 273 -8.86 5.75 4.70
N LEU A 274 -8.73 6.90 4.05
CA LEU A 274 -7.50 7.68 3.99
C LEU A 274 -7.63 8.81 5.04
N PRO A 275 -6.62 9.07 5.89
CA PRO A 275 -6.75 10.02 7.00
C PRO A 275 -7.15 11.43 6.53
N GLU A 276 -8.13 12.02 7.21
CA GLU A 276 -8.76 13.28 6.81
C GLU A 276 -7.86 14.52 7.01
N ARG A 277 -7.78 15.31 5.93
CA ARG A 277 -7.80 16.79 5.93
C ARG A 277 -6.64 17.62 6.49
N ILE A 278 -5.51 17.06 6.90
CA ILE A 278 -4.24 17.83 6.92
C ILE A 278 -3.16 16.98 6.25
N GLU A 279 -2.89 17.35 4.99
CA GLU A 279 -2.04 16.65 4.01
C GLU A 279 -2.71 15.41 3.41
N ARG A 280 -2.89 15.41 2.08
CA ARG A 280 -3.28 14.23 1.28
C ARG A 280 -2.22 13.16 1.46
N LEU A 281 -2.25 12.44 2.57
CA LEU A 281 -1.22 11.49 2.88
C LEU A 281 -1.53 10.22 2.07
N PRO A 282 -0.56 9.73 1.27
CA PRO A 282 -0.65 8.42 0.62
C PRO A 282 -1.13 7.36 1.62
N VAL A 283 -1.72 6.23 1.16
CA VAL A 283 -1.95 5.04 2.00
C VAL A 283 -0.70 4.83 2.83
N ARG A 284 -0.75 4.98 4.16
CA ARG A 284 0.39 4.84 5.07
C ARG A 284 0.03 3.86 6.14
N LEU A 285 0.53 2.64 6.00
CA LEU A 285 0.25 1.58 6.96
C LEU A 285 1.57 1.11 7.57
N PRO A 286 1.75 1.23 8.90
CA PRO A 286 2.97 0.76 9.55
C PRO A 286 3.10 -0.76 9.40
N ILE A 287 4.33 -1.23 9.21
CA ILE A 287 4.69 -2.64 9.18
C ILE A 287 5.87 -2.90 10.10
N GLU A 288 6.11 -4.17 10.44
CA GLU A 288 7.29 -4.55 11.20
C GLU A 288 8.58 -4.28 10.39
N ALA A 289 9.57 -3.68 11.05
CA ALA A 289 10.84 -3.36 10.41
C ALA A 289 11.66 -4.64 10.15
N VAL A 290 12.06 -4.85 8.89
CA VAL A 290 13.01 -5.87 8.48
C VAL A 290 14.45 -5.42 8.81
N GLU A 291 15.18 -6.26 9.52
CA GLU A 291 16.59 -6.00 9.87
C GLU A 291 17.44 -5.79 8.61
N GLY A 292 18.26 -4.73 8.61
CA GLY A 292 19.14 -4.38 7.48
C GLY A 292 18.43 -3.64 6.32
N ALA A 293 17.13 -3.38 6.43
CA ALA A 293 16.40 -2.56 5.47
C ALA A 293 16.76 -1.06 5.63
N ALA A 294 17.08 -0.41 4.52
CA ALA A 294 17.26 1.03 4.41
C ALA A 294 16.00 1.74 3.89
N ALA A 295 15.12 1.00 3.20
CA ALA A 295 13.86 1.51 2.66
C ALA A 295 12.87 0.35 2.39
N TYR A 296 11.65 0.69 2.03
CA TYR A 296 10.58 -0.24 1.65
C TYR A 296 9.93 0.25 0.38
N ARG A 297 9.56 -0.69 -0.50
CA ARG A 297 8.83 -0.39 -1.72
C ARG A 297 7.50 -1.10 -1.70
N SER A 298 6.46 -0.35 -2.04
CA SER A 298 5.06 -0.75 -2.02
C SER A 298 4.49 -0.60 -3.42
N ARG A 299 3.88 -1.66 -3.92
CA ARG A 299 3.26 -1.70 -5.25
C ARG A 299 1.83 -2.16 -5.14
N PHE A 300 0.93 -1.40 -5.73
CA PHE A 300 -0.49 -1.72 -5.83
C PHE A 300 -0.80 -2.06 -7.28
N ALA A 301 -1.21 -3.28 -7.53
CA ALA A 301 -1.70 -3.71 -8.83
C ALA A 301 -3.17 -4.10 -8.73
N PRO A 302 -4.06 -3.64 -9.62
CA PRO A 302 -5.45 -4.09 -9.63
C PRO A 302 -5.51 -5.63 -9.68
N ARG A 303 -6.38 -6.24 -8.87
CA ARG A 303 -6.44 -7.71 -8.72
C ARG A 303 -6.71 -8.43 -10.04
N ASP A 304 -7.52 -7.83 -10.90
CA ASP A 304 -7.87 -8.32 -12.24
C ASP A 304 -6.77 -8.10 -13.28
N ARG A 305 -5.88 -7.14 -13.04
CA ARG A 305 -4.78 -6.73 -13.94
C ARG A 305 -3.46 -6.59 -13.18
N PRO A 306 -2.86 -7.69 -12.69
CA PRO A 306 -1.63 -7.65 -11.89
C PRO A 306 -0.39 -7.15 -12.68
N GLY A 307 -0.48 -7.07 -14.01
CA GLY A 307 0.54 -6.48 -14.88
C GLY A 307 0.51 -4.95 -14.95
N VAL A 308 -0.52 -4.32 -14.38
CA VAL A 308 -0.66 -2.86 -14.26
C VAL A 308 -0.24 -2.43 -12.87
N LEU A 309 0.67 -1.45 -12.76
CA LEU A 309 0.97 -0.82 -11.47
C LEU A 309 0.11 0.43 -11.31
N ALA A 310 -0.92 0.37 -10.47
CA ALA A 310 -1.74 1.53 -10.10
C ALA A 310 -0.99 2.49 -9.16
N SER A 311 -0.08 1.95 -8.33
CA SER A 311 0.86 2.74 -7.54
C SER A 311 2.16 1.98 -7.32
N ASP A 312 3.28 2.70 -7.31
CA ASP A 312 4.63 2.19 -7.06
C ASP A 312 5.42 3.24 -6.29
N ARG A 313 5.62 3.02 -4.99
CA ARG A 313 6.14 4.02 -4.06
C ARG A 313 7.20 3.43 -3.15
N GLN A 314 8.13 4.29 -2.71
CA GLN A 314 9.16 3.94 -1.75
C GLN A 314 9.02 4.80 -0.49
N SER A 315 9.30 4.21 0.67
CA SER A 315 9.49 4.90 1.93
C SER A 315 10.82 4.53 2.56
N ASN A 316 11.40 5.43 3.33
CA ASN A 316 12.61 5.17 4.12
C ASN A 316 12.29 4.66 5.53
N THR A 317 11.01 4.55 5.89
CA THR A 317 10.53 3.98 7.15
C THR A 317 9.75 2.69 6.86
N ALA A 318 9.55 1.86 7.90
CA ALA A 318 8.82 0.60 7.82
C ALA A 318 7.31 0.84 7.70
N GLU A 319 6.88 1.25 6.51
CA GLU A 319 5.50 1.53 6.17
C GLU A 319 5.19 1.12 4.72
N VAL A 320 3.96 0.71 4.49
CA VAL A 320 3.38 0.61 3.16
C VAL A 320 2.94 2.00 2.72
N VAL A 321 3.34 2.40 1.51
CA VAL A 321 3.00 3.68 0.89
C VAL A 321 2.27 3.49 -0.45
N GLY A 322 1.16 4.19 -0.70
CA GLY A 322 0.43 4.13 -1.98
C GLY A 322 -0.08 5.49 -2.43
N ASN A 323 -0.30 5.74 -3.72
CA ASN A 323 -0.72 7.07 -4.19
C ASN A 323 -2.06 7.50 -3.55
N ALA A 324 -2.24 8.80 -3.34
CA ALA A 324 -3.45 9.34 -2.70
C ALA A 324 -4.71 9.22 -3.58
N ASP A 325 -4.55 9.04 -4.89
CA ASP A 325 -5.62 8.93 -5.88
C ASP A 325 -5.96 7.48 -6.26
N LEU A 326 -5.39 6.49 -5.56
CA LEU A 326 -5.63 5.06 -5.79
C LEU A 326 -7.14 4.76 -5.81
N PRO A 327 -7.73 4.39 -6.96
CA PRO A 327 -9.17 4.10 -7.09
C PRO A 327 -9.67 3.08 -6.07
N ASP A 328 -10.97 3.11 -5.82
CA ASP A 328 -11.61 2.09 -5.02
C ASP A 328 -11.65 0.76 -5.80
N GLY A 329 -11.48 -0.35 -5.09
CA GLY A 329 -11.42 -1.69 -5.66
C GLY A 329 -10.41 -2.60 -4.97
N ARG A 330 -10.26 -3.81 -5.51
CA ARG A 330 -9.37 -4.84 -4.96
C ARG A 330 -8.00 -4.81 -5.64
N TYR A 331 -6.96 -4.85 -4.82
CA TYR A 331 -5.57 -4.76 -5.21
C TYR A 331 -4.78 -5.97 -4.71
N GLN A 332 -3.80 -6.38 -5.51
CA GLN A 332 -2.65 -7.16 -5.04
C GLN A 332 -1.57 -6.17 -4.60
N LEU A 333 -1.37 -6.06 -3.29
CA LEU A 333 -0.29 -5.30 -2.68
C LEU A 333 0.98 -6.17 -2.65
N LYS A 334 2.06 -5.67 -3.23
CA LYS A 334 3.41 -6.25 -3.10
C LYS A 334 4.32 -5.30 -2.33
N VAL A 335 4.97 -5.81 -1.29
CA VAL A 335 5.89 -5.02 -0.46
C VAL A 335 7.23 -5.72 -0.37
N ARG A 336 8.33 -4.97 -0.52
CA ARG A 336 9.68 -5.48 -0.30
C ARG A 336 10.52 -4.51 0.51
N ALA A 337 11.37 -5.04 1.38
CA ALA A 337 12.46 -4.30 1.97
C ALA A 337 13.56 -4.03 0.93
N ILE A 338 14.28 -2.93 1.06
CA ILE A 338 15.42 -2.56 0.24
C ILE A 338 16.62 -2.43 1.18
N GLY A 339 17.67 -3.22 0.93
CA GLY A 339 18.88 -3.18 1.76
C GLY A 339 19.74 -1.95 1.52
N THR A 340 20.77 -1.76 2.34
CA THR A 340 21.70 -0.61 2.29
C THR A 340 22.46 -0.46 0.97
N GLN A 341 22.63 -1.54 0.20
CA GLN A 341 23.22 -1.50 -1.16
C GLN A 341 22.18 -1.21 -2.27
N GLY A 342 20.93 -0.92 -1.89
CA GLY A 342 19.81 -0.67 -2.79
C GLY A 342 19.19 -1.94 -3.38
N LEU A 343 19.61 -3.14 -2.94
CA LEU A 343 19.05 -4.41 -3.41
C LEU A 343 17.65 -4.64 -2.83
N GLY A 344 16.69 -4.93 -3.70
CA GLY A 344 15.34 -5.33 -3.32
C GLY A 344 15.31 -6.75 -2.73
N GLY A 345 14.73 -6.87 -1.54
CA GLY A 345 14.44 -8.13 -0.86
C GLY A 345 13.39 -8.98 -1.56
N LEU A 346 12.94 -10.03 -0.89
CA LEU A 346 11.80 -10.85 -1.33
C LEU A 346 10.50 -10.04 -1.23
N ASP A 347 9.57 -10.26 -2.17
CA ASP A 347 8.26 -9.62 -2.16
C ASP A 347 7.32 -10.38 -1.21
N ALA A 348 6.70 -9.67 -0.27
CA ALA A 348 5.50 -10.10 0.43
C ALA A 348 4.28 -9.69 -0.42
N VAL A 349 3.25 -10.53 -0.45
CA VAL A 349 2.04 -10.29 -1.25
C VAL A 349 0.82 -10.41 -0.37
N ARG A 350 -0.09 -9.43 -0.45
CA ARG A 350 -1.38 -9.44 0.25
C ARG A 350 -2.47 -8.88 -0.65
N GLU A 351 -3.67 -9.45 -0.57
CA GLU A 351 -4.87 -8.83 -1.18
C GLU A 351 -5.44 -7.79 -0.22
N ILE A 352 -5.83 -6.64 -0.76
CA ILE A 352 -6.37 -5.50 -0.03
C ILE A 352 -7.48 -4.88 -0.86
N GLU A 353 -8.56 -4.48 -0.22
CA GLU A 353 -9.62 -3.66 -0.79
C GLU A 353 -9.45 -2.20 -0.38
N ILE A 354 -9.51 -1.27 -1.33
CA ILE A 354 -9.61 0.16 -1.09
C ILE A 354 -11.07 0.53 -1.31
N ASP A 355 -11.71 1.09 -0.29
CA ASP A 355 -13.10 1.53 -0.33
C ASP A 355 -13.23 2.82 0.48
N ALA A 356 -12.65 3.89 -0.06
CA ALA A 356 -12.51 5.17 0.61
C ALA A 356 -13.49 6.22 0.07
N ARG A 357 -14.27 5.89 -0.97
CA ARG A 357 -15.16 6.80 -1.69
C ARG A 357 -16.57 6.23 -1.85
N PRO A 358 -17.59 7.10 -1.89
CA PRO A 358 -17.55 8.55 -1.65
C PRO A 358 -17.10 8.90 -0.23
N GLU A 359 -16.45 10.06 -0.06
CA GLU A 359 -16.04 10.53 1.28
C GLU A 359 -17.27 10.68 2.19
N PRO A 360 -17.20 10.24 3.46
CA PRO A 360 -18.33 10.34 4.39
C PRO A 360 -18.67 11.81 4.69
N PRO A 361 -19.94 12.12 4.98
CA PRO A 361 -20.32 13.48 5.38
C PRO A 361 -19.77 13.81 6.77
N PHE A 362 -19.43 15.08 7.00
CA PHE A 362 -18.94 15.52 8.30
C PHE A 362 -20.05 15.47 9.35
N PRO A 363 -19.89 14.73 10.45
CA PRO A 363 -20.84 14.76 11.56
C PRO A 363 -20.83 16.13 12.25
N MET A 364 -22.00 16.66 12.60
CA MET A 364 -22.14 18.00 13.19
C MET A 364 -22.74 17.98 14.59
N SER A 365 -23.79 17.18 14.82
CA SER A 365 -24.48 17.12 16.11
C SER A 365 -25.00 15.71 16.39
N PRO A 366 -24.92 15.20 17.63
CA PRO A 366 -24.10 15.73 18.73
C PRO A 366 -22.61 15.70 18.39
N ALA A 367 -21.86 16.75 18.77
CA ALA A 367 -20.43 16.81 18.52
C ALA A 367 -19.65 15.82 19.40
N HIS A 368 -18.44 15.43 18.96
CA HIS A 368 -17.59 14.50 19.70
C HIS A 368 -17.34 14.98 21.14
N GLU A 369 -17.45 14.06 22.09
CA GLU A 369 -17.22 14.26 23.53
C GLU A 369 -18.15 15.32 24.19
N THR A 370 -19.34 15.52 23.63
CA THR A 370 -20.35 16.43 24.22
C THR A 370 -21.46 15.70 24.97
N ALA A 371 -22.18 16.44 25.82
CA ALA A 371 -23.40 15.98 26.47
C ALA A 371 -24.64 16.40 25.67
N ALA A 372 -25.55 15.46 25.41
CA ALA A 372 -26.82 15.73 24.73
C ALA A 372 -27.96 15.66 25.76
N ILE A 373 -28.58 16.82 26.05
CA ILE A 373 -29.54 16.98 27.15
C ILE A 373 -31.00 17.04 26.68
N ASP A 374 -31.23 17.15 25.37
CA ASP A 374 -32.57 17.22 24.80
C ASP A 374 -33.34 15.93 25.08
N GLU A 375 -34.67 16.02 25.26
CA GLU A 375 -35.50 14.84 25.50
C GLU A 375 -35.35 13.85 24.32
N ARG A 376 -35.41 14.36 23.08
CA ARG A 376 -35.14 13.64 21.83
C ARG A 376 -33.85 14.14 21.22
N ILE A 377 -32.92 13.24 20.94
CA ILE A 377 -31.62 13.61 20.40
C ILE A 377 -31.73 13.78 18.88
N ALA A 378 -31.38 14.97 18.41
CA ALA A 378 -31.25 15.28 17.00
C ALA A 378 -29.81 15.09 16.52
N PHE A 379 -29.68 14.27 15.49
CA PHE A 379 -28.44 14.02 14.76
C PHE A 379 -28.43 14.86 13.50
N ALA A 380 -27.28 15.44 13.17
CA ALA A 380 -27.09 16.22 11.96
C ALA A 380 -25.68 16.03 11.39
N TRP A 381 -25.59 16.06 10.06
CA TRP A 381 -24.34 15.93 9.31
C TRP A 381 -24.35 16.87 8.09
N ALA A 382 -23.17 17.09 7.51
CA ALA A 382 -23.01 17.95 6.34
C ALA A 382 -23.69 17.35 5.10
N GLN A 383 -24.22 18.22 4.23
CA GLN A 383 -24.76 17.81 2.94
C GLN A 383 -23.63 17.49 1.96
N THR A 384 -23.73 16.34 1.30
CA THR A 384 -22.88 15.96 0.17
C THR A 384 -23.60 16.31 -1.15
N PRO A 385 -22.97 17.07 -2.09
CA PRO A 385 -23.62 17.56 -3.31
C PRO A 385 -24.27 16.49 -4.19
N ASP A 386 -23.67 15.31 -4.28
CA ASP A 386 -24.11 14.21 -5.16
C ASP A 386 -24.71 13.03 -4.37
N ALA A 387 -25.21 13.30 -3.15
CA ALA A 387 -25.82 12.26 -2.32
C ALA A 387 -27.17 11.80 -2.87
N HIS A 388 -27.31 10.48 -3.07
CA HIS A 388 -28.60 9.82 -3.26
C HIS A 388 -29.26 9.49 -1.93
N ALA A 389 -28.45 9.07 -0.95
CA ALA A 389 -28.91 8.57 0.33
C ALA A 389 -27.84 8.70 1.42
N TYR A 390 -28.27 8.83 2.66
CA TYR A 390 -27.43 8.72 3.86
C TYR A 390 -27.78 7.46 4.66
N HIS A 391 -26.77 6.92 5.33
CA HIS A 391 -26.89 5.74 6.18
C HIS A 391 -26.37 6.06 7.58
N PHE A 392 -27.23 5.97 8.58
CA PHE A 392 -26.97 6.34 9.95
C PHE A 392 -26.92 5.11 10.87
N GLU A 393 -25.99 5.14 11.83
CA GLU A 393 -25.92 4.17 12.92
C GLU A 393 -25.72 4.83 14.28
N LEU A 394 -26.40 4.30 15.28
CA LEU A 394 -26.25 4.60 16.70
C LEU A 394 -26.06 3.29 17.48
N ALA A 395 -25.10 3.28 18.40
CA ALA A 395 -24.77 2.13 19.24
C ALA A 395 -24.41 2.55 20.67
N GLY A 396 -24.49 1.58 21.59
CA GLY A 396 -24.07 1.73 23.00
C GLY A 396 -22.58 1.46 23.23
N ASP A 397 -21.84 1.07 22.19
CA ASP A 397 -20.40 0.81 22.25
C ASP A 397 -19.67 1.29 20.97
N ALA A 398 -18.37 1.54 21.09
CA ALA A 398 -17.55 2.03 19.98
C ALA A 398 -17.34 1.00 18.85
N GLY A 399 -17.55 -0.29 19.11
CA GLY A 399 -17.46 -1.35 18.11
C GLY A 399 -18.75 -1.55 17.31
N PHE A 400 -19.82 -0.80 17.63
CA PHE A 400 -21.16 -0.97 17.05
C PHE A 400 -21.70 -2.41 17.20
N GLN A 401 -21.32 -3.12 18.27
CA GLN A 401 -21.81 -4.47 18.57
C GLN A 401 -23.22 -4.45 19.20
N ASN A 402 -23.47 -3.48 20.06
CA ASN A 402 -24.74 -3.17 20.70
C ASN A 402 -25.45 -2.07 19.90
N GLN A 403 -25.97 -2.46 18.74
CA GLN A 403 -26.67 -1.55 17.84
C GLN A 403 -28.02 -1.13 18.43
N ILE A 404 -28.26 0.19 18.45
CA ILE A 404 -29.48 0.80 18.98
C ILE A 404 -30.39 1.22 17.83
N LEU A 405 -29.83 1.92 16.84
CA LEU A 405 -30.57 2.35 15.65
C LEU A 405 -29.70 2.19 14.41
N ARG A 406 -30.31 1.67 13.34
CA ARG A 406 -29.78 1.71 11.97
C ARG A 406 -30.86 2.29 11.09
N GLN A 407 -30.51 3.28 10.30
CA GLN A 407 -31.38 3.79 9.26
C GLN A 407 -30.59 3.96 7.98
N ASP A 408 -31.07 3.33 6.92
CA ASP A 408 -30.51 3.44 5.58
C ASP A 408 -31.45 4.28 4.70
N ASP A 409 -30.93 4.75 3.57
CA ASP A 409 -31.70 5.43 2.53
C ASP A 409 -32.37 6.75 2.98
N LEU A 410 -31.74 7.47 3.91
CA LEU A 410 -32.19 8.78 4.38
C LEU A 410 -31.94 9.86 3.33
N SER A 411 -32.94 10.68 3.04
CA SER A 411 -32.82 11.83 2.13
C SER A 411 -32.50 13.15 2.85
N SER A 412 -32.79 13.22 4.14
CA SER A 412 -32.46 14.37 4.99
C SER A 412 -31.02 14.28 5.53
N THR A 413 -30.44 15.44 5.84
CA THR A 413 -29.13 15.56 6.52
C THR A 413 -29.25 15.60 8.05
N SER A 414 -30.41 15.19 8.56
CA SER A 414 -30.70 15.13 9.98
C SER A 414 -31.68 14.01 10.28
N LEU A 415 -31.61 13.53 11.52
CA LEU A 415 -32.45 12.48 12.07
C LEU A 415 -32.73 12.79 13.54
N VAL A 416 -33.99 12.73 13.95
CA VAL A 416 -34.37 12.79 15.36
C VAL A 416 -34.71 11.38 15.82
N VAL A 417 -34.07 10.94 16.91
CA VAL A 417 -34.41 9.66 17.54
C VAL A 417 -35.64 9.89 18.42
N ASP A 418 -36.72 9.19 18.08
CA ASP A 418 -38.01 9.32 18.77
C ASP A 418 -38.03 8.63 20.14
N ASP A 419 -37.26 7.54 20.28
CA ASP A 419 -37.13 6.80 21.53
C ASP A 419 -36.25 7.54 22.53
N GLU A 420 -36.66 7.52 23.80
CA GLU A 420 -35.86 8.09 24.88
C GLU A 420 -34.62 7.23 25.10
N LEU A 421 -33.45 7.83 24.91
CA LEU A 421 -32.17 7.18 25.20
C LEU A 421 -31.91 7.22 26.72
N PRO A 422 -31.71 6.07 27.37
CA PRO A 422 -31.32 6.02 28.78
C PRO A 422 -30.02 6.80 29.05
N PRO A 423 -29.74 7.19 30.30
CA PRO A 423 -28.45 7.77 30.66
C PRO A 423 -27.30 6.82 30.33
N GLY A 424 -26.27 7.32 29.66
CA GLY A 424 -25.17 6.49 29.17
C GLY A 424 -24.26 7.18 28.16
N ASP A 425 -23.22 6.47 27.74
CA ASP A 425 -22.36 6.87 26.63
C ASP A 425 -22.84 6.21 25.34
N TYR A 426 -22.85 6.98 24.26
CA TYR A 426 -23.37 6.56 22.96
C TYR A 426 -22.40 6.91 21.83
N PHE A 427 -22.45 6.10 20.77
CA PHE A 427 -21.57 6.21 19.62
C PHE A 427 -22.41 6.25 18.35
N TRP A 428 -22.13 7.21 17.48
CA TRP A 428 -22.83 7.32 16.21
C TRP A 428 -21.89 7.60 15.04
N ARG A 429 -22.33 7.23 13.84
CA ARG A 429 -21.60 7.43 12.59
C ARG A 429 -22.57 7.51 11.41
N VAL A 430 -22.14 8.14 10.34
CA VAL A 430 -22.94 8.33 9.12
C VAL A 430 -22.12 8.04 7.86
N ALA A 431 -22.74 7.41 6.86
CA ALA A 431 -22.17 7.19 5.53
C ALA A 431 -23.08 7.79 4.46
N VAL A 432 -22.58 7.89 3.23
CA VAL A 432 -23.33 8.42 2.07
C VAL A 432 -23.23 7.44 0.90
N SER A 433 -24.29 7.38 0.10
CA SER A 433 -24.29 6.72 -1.21
C SER A 433 -24.43 7.75 -2.32
N THR A 434 -23.60 7.61 -3.35
CA THR A 434 -23.58 8.43 -4.58
C THR A 434 -23.60 7.51 -5.81
N ASP A 435 -23.45 8.07 -7.02
CA ASP A 435 -23.29 7.28 -8.25
C ASP A 435 -22.04 6.36 -8.21
N GLU A 436 -21.06 6.65 -7.35
CA GLU A 436 -19.87 5.82 -7.14
C GLU A 436 -20.16 4.58 -6.27
N GLY A 437 -21.31 4.55 -5.60
CA GLY A 437 -21.69 3.51 -4.65
C GLY A 437 -21.81 4.05 -3.22
N ARG A 438 -21.83 3.13 -2.25
CA ARG A 438 -21.91 3.45 -0.82
C ARG A 438 -20.49 3.60 -0.27
N GLY A 439 -20.20 4.77 0.29
CA GLY A 439 -18.91 5.05 0.91
C GLY A 439 -18.79 4.49 2.34
N PRO A 440 -17.60 4.59 2.93
CA PRO A 440 -17.36 4.23 4.31
C PRO A 440 -18.14 5.13 5.28
N TYR A 441 -18.25 4.70 6.53
CA TYR A 441 -18.80 5.55 7.60
C TYR A 441 -17.83 6.66 8.02
N SER A 442 -18.37 7.74 8.58
CA SER A 442 -17.63 8.84 9.22
C SER A 442 -16.90 8.39 10.49
N ASP A 443 -15.95 9.18 10.96
CA ASP A 443 -15.35 9.00 12.29
C ASP A 443 -16.43 8.85 13.37
N ILE A 444 -16.15 7.96 14.33
CA ILE A 444 -17.09 7.63 15.40
C ILE A 444 -17.23 8.85 16.30
N GLN A 445 -18.45 9.35 16.40
CA GLN A 445 -18.80 10.41 17.32
C GLN A 445 -19.28 9.81 18.63
N ARG A 446 -18.61 10.16 19.74
CA ARG A 446 -19.04 9.80 21.08
C ARG A 446 -19.80 10.97 21.69
N PHE A 447 -20.95 10.71 22.31
CA PHE A 447 -21.63 11.69 23.16
C PHE A 447 -22.18 11.01 24.41
N ARG A 448 -22.46 11.79 25.44
CA ARG A 448 -23.06 11.31 26.70
C ARG A 448 -24.49 11.81 26.84
N ARG A 449 -25.41 10.93 27.21
CA ARG A 449 -26.73 11.30 27.73
C ARG A 449 -26.62 11.33 29.26
N PRO A 450 -26.60 12.52 29.90
CA PRO A 450 -26.57 12.59 31.36
C PRO A 450 -27.89 12.08 31.95
N PRO A 451 -27.90 11.70 33.24
CA PRO A 451 -29.14 11.41 33.94
C PRO A 451 -30.08 12.62 33.89
N PRO A 452 -31.41 12.39 33.87
CA PRO A 452 -32.37 13.48 33.97
C PRO A 452 -32.12 14.27 35.27
N GLY A 453 -32.37 15.59 35.21
CA GLY A 453 -32.23 16.44 36.38
C GLY A 453 -33.14 15.98 37.53
N PRO A 454 -32.81 16.34 38.79
CA PRO A 454 -33.57 15.89 39.95
C PRO A 454 -35.05 16.28 39.86
N THR A 455 -35.94 15.36 40.23
CA THR A 455 -37.39 15.62 40.27
C THR A 455 -37.75 16.22 41.62
N ALA A 456 -38.14 17.49 41.64
CA ALA A 456 -38.57 18.19 42.84
C ALA A 456 -39.86 17.59 43.43
N GLU A 457 -39.88 17.47 44.76
CA GLU A 457 -41.07 17.18 45.56
C GLU A 457 -41.76 18.49 45.97
N PRO A 458 -43.04 18.47 46.39
CA PRO A 458 -43.73 19.66 46.85
C PRO A 458 -42.94 20.41 47.93
N PRO A 459 -42.79 21.74 47.82
CA PRO A 459 -42.02 22.52 48.79
C PRO A 459 -42.73 22.58 50.15
N GLU A 460 -41.97 22.43 51.23
CA GLU A 460 -42.44 22.67 52.59
C GLU A 460 -42.13 24.14 52.97
N ILE A 461 -43.16 24.96 53.04
CA ILE A 461 -43.05 26.38 53.39
C ILE A 461 -43.39 26.54 54.88
N GLY A 462 -42.36 26.71 55.72
CA GLY A 462 -42.50 27.05 57.13
C GLY A 462 -42.58 28.56 57.35
N ASP A 463 -42.69 28.98 58.61
CA ASP A 463 -42.78 30.41 58.96
C ASP A 463 -41.51 31.20 58.61
N GLU A 464 -40.33 30.60 58.81
CA GLU A 464 -39.03 31.24 58.58
C GLU A 464 -38.13 30.50 57.57
N THR A 465 -38.50 29.28 57.16
CA THR A 465 -37.67 28.42 56.30
C THR A 465 -38.44 27.87 55.11
N LEU A 466 -37.77 27.82 53.96
CA LEU A 466 -38.21 27.07 52.78
C LEU A 466 -37.40 25.76 52.74
N ARG A 467 -38.10 24.63 52.72
CA ARG A 467 -37.50 23.32 52.52
C ARG A 467 -37.91 22.77 51.16
N LEU A 468 -36.92 22.51 50.33
CA LEU A 468 -37.05 21.90 49.01
C LEU A 468 -36.46 20.51 49.07
N ARG A 469 -37.23 19.52 48.59
CA ARG A 469 -36.80 18.13 48.50
C ARG A 469 -36.88 17.68 47.06
N TRP A 470 -36.05 16.73 46.68
CA TRP A 470 -36.12 16.07 45.38
C TRP A 470 -35.75 14.61 45.54
N ARG A 471 -36.19 13.80 44.57
CA ARG A 471 -35.77 12.40 44.53
C ARG A 471 -34.26 12.35 44.29
N GLU A 472 -33.53 11.70 45.19
CA GLU A 472 -32.07 11.47 45.09
C GLU A 472 -31.75 10.71 43.79
N GLY A 473 -30.70 11.16 43.11
CA GLY A 473 -30.14 10.49 41.93
C GLY A 473 -29.22 9.35 42.34
N ASN A 474 -27.90 9.58 42.29
CA ASN A 474 -26.90 8.63 42.78
C ASN A 474 -26.44 9.01 44.19
N GLN A 475 -26.05 8.00 44.98
CA GLN A 475 -25.45 8.24 46.30
C GLN A 475 -24.14 9.02 46.16
N GLY A 476 -24.04 10.15 46.85
CA GLY A 476 -22.84 11.01 46.85
C GLY A 476 -22.86 12.15 45.82
N ASP A 477 -23.96 12.34 45.10
CA ASP A 477 -24.16 13.49 44.22
C ASP A 477 -24.19 14.81 45.02
N SER A 478 -23.66 15.87 44.44
CA SER A 478 -23.91 17.24 44.90
C SER A 478 -24.90 17.95 43.99
N TYR A 479 -25.63 18.92 44.50
CA TYR A 479 -26.69 19.61 43.80
C TYR A 479 -26.51 21.11 43.91
N GLN A 480 -26.88 21.80 42.84
CA GLN A 480 -27.04 23.24 42.86
C GLN A 480 -28.51 23.59 42.65
N VAL A 481 -29.03 24.45 43.51
CA VAL A 481 -30.41 24.94 43.51
C VAL A 481 -30.41 26.44 43.27
N GLN A 482 -31.17 26.89 42.28
CA GLN A 482 -31.35 28.32 42.01
C GLN A 482 -32.81 28.72 42.17
N LEU A 483 -33.02 29.88 42.80
CA LEU A 483 -34.31 30.54 42.88
C LEU A 483 -34.23 31.86 42.13
N SER A 484 -35.22 32.10 41.28
CA SER A 484 -35.31 33.30 40.46
C SER A 484 -36.72 33.87 40.41
N ARG A 485 -36.89 35.19 40.40
CA ARG A 485 -38.20 35.79 40.07
C ARG A 485 -38.54 35.57 38.58
N GLY A 486 -37.53 35.63 37.71
CA GLY A 486 -37.66 35.40 36.26
C GLY A 486 -37.54 33.91 35.89
N ALA A 487 -38.38 33.45 34.95
CA ALA A 487 -38.40 32.06 34.50
C ALA A 487 -37.16 31.63 33.68
N ASP A 488 -36.37 32.59 33.20
CA ASP A 488 -35.15 32.40 32.41
C ASP A 488 -33.89 32.20 33.26
N PHE A 489 -33.95 32.57 34.55
CA PHE A 489 -32.82 32.55 35.49
C PHE A 489 -31.58 33.27 34.93
N ALA A 490 -31.78 34.38 34.21
CA ALA A 490 -30.66 35.18 33.68
C ALA A 490 -29.80 35.78 34.80
N ALA A 491 -30.41 36.12 35.94
CA ALA A 491 -29.75 36.58 37.16
C ALA A 491 -30.48 36.04 38.39
N PRO A 492 -30.19 34.79 38.83
CA PRO A 492 -30.88 34.19 39.96
C PRO A 492 -30.55 34.92 41.27
N GLU A 493 -31.57 35.33 42.03
CA GLU A 493 -31.39 36.03 43.30
C GLU A 493 -30.79 35.13 44.39
N HIS A 494 -31.05 33.82 44.31
CA HIS A 494 -30.46 32.85 45.22
C HIS A 494 -29.87 31.65 44.46
N SER A 495 -28.67 31.23 44.87
CA SER A 495 -28.00 30.04 44.39
C SER A 495 -27.37 29.33 45.58
N PHE A 496 -27.72 28.07 45.78
CA PHE A 496 -27.27 27.25 46.89
C PHE A 496 -26.66 25.95 46.35
N ASP A 497 -25.58 25.49 46.98
CA ASP A 497 -25.00 24.17 46.71
C ASP A 497 -25.24 23.27 47.94
N THR A 498 -25.66 22.03 47.73
CA THR A 498 -25.92 21.04 48.80
C THR A 498 -25.42 19.66 48.39
N ASN A 499 -25.00 18.86 49.35
CA ASN A 499 -24.62 17.45 49.16
C ASN A 499 -25.71 16.47 49.61
N LEU A 500 -26.90 17.00 49.94
CA LEU A 500 -28.08 16.23 50.30
C LEU A 500 -29.14 16.43 49.23
N ALA A 501 -30.03 15.46 49.06
CA ALA A 501 -31.23 15.59 48.21
C ALA A 501 -32.32 16.50 48.84
N GLU A 502 -31.89 17.52 49.58
CA GLU A 502 -32.70 18.51 50.27
C GLU A 502 -31.92 19.83 50.33
N LEU A 503 -32.64 20.94 50.18
CA LEU A 503 -32.19 22.27 50.55
C LEU A 503 -33.12 22.82 51.64
N GLN A 504 -32.53 23.21 52.77
CA GLN A 504 -33.17 24.06 53.76
C GLN A 504 -32.58 25.47 53.66
N ALA A 505 -33.38 26.43 53.22
CA ALA A 505 -32.98 27.82 53.04
C ALA A 505 -33.87 28.77 53.85
N PRO A 506 -33.42 30.00 54.15
CA PRO A 506 -34.30 31.03 54.67
C PRO A 506 -35.49 31.25 53.75
N ARG A 507 -36.68 31.48 54.32
CA ARG A 507 -37.88 31.77 53.53
C ARG A 507 -37.67 33.06 52.71
N PRO A 508 -37.76 33.00 51.36
CA PRO A 508 -37.57 34.18 50.53
C PRO A 508 -38.78 35.12 50.62
N GLU A 509 -38.68 36.33 50.06
CA GLU A 509 -39.77 37.30 50.16
C GLU A 509 -41.06 36.77 49.52
N PRO A 510 -42.24 37.18 50.02
CA PRO A 510 -43.51 36.79 49.44
C PRO A 510 -43.62 37.02 47.94
N GLY A 511 -44.42 36.18 47.29
CA GLY A 511 -44.67 36.19 45.86
C GLY A 511 -44.17 34.94 45.14
N THR A 512 -44.18 35.01 43.81
CA THR A 512 -43.90 33.87 42.94
C THR A 512 -42.40 33.74 42.65
N TRP A 513 -41.89 32.53 42.79
CA TRP A 513 -40.50 32.15 42.55
C TRP A 513 -40.42 30.97 41.58
N HIS A 514 -39.44 31.01 40.68
CA HIS A 514 -39.04 29.88 39.86
C HIS A 514 -37.85 29.19 40.51
N VAL A 515 -37.90 27.86 40.57
CA VAL A 515 -36.84 27.04 41.16
C VAL A 515 -36.34 26.03 40.15
N ARG A 516 -35.02 25.89 40.03
CA ARG A 516 -34.38 24.84 39.23
C ARG A 516 -33.25 24.19 40.01
N ILE A 517 -33.05 22.90 39.78
CA ILE A 517 -32.06 22.07 40.48
C ILE A 517 -31.22 21.37 39.41
N ARG A 518 -29.89 21.30 39.57
CA ARG A 518 -29.03 20.45 38.74
C ARG A 518 -28.10 19.62 39.59
N THR A 519 -27.71 18.46 39.07
CA THR A 519 -26.67 17.63 39.66
C THR A 519 -25.29 18.13 39.27
N LEU A 520 -24.39 18.20 40.23
CA LEU A 520 -22.96 18.48 40.09
C LEU A 520 -22.22 17.15 40.33
N GLU A 521 -21.85 16.46 39.25
CA GLU A 521 -21.05 15.24 39.31
C GLU A 521 -19.57 15.59 39.54
N GLY A 522 -18.93 14.96 40.53
CA GLY A 522 -17.57 15.28 40.96
C GLY A 522 -16.52 15.21 39.84
N GLY A 523 -16.13 16.38 39.32
CA GLY A 523 -15.09 16.52 38.28
C GLY A 523 -15.59 16.44 36.83
N VAL A 524 -16.90 16.31 36.59
CA VAL A 524 -17.53 16.27 35.26
C VAL A 524 -18.30 17.58 35.01
N GLN A 525 -18.64 17.85 33.75
CA GLN A 525 -19.52 18.96 33.38
C GLN A 525 -20.87 18.84 34.13
N PRO A 526 -21.42 19.94 34.71
CA PRO A 526 -22.68 19.89 35.44
C PRO A 526 -23.80 19.27 34.62
N GLY A 527 -24.64 18.48 35.27
CA GLY A 527 -25.85 17.92 34.68
C GLY A 527 -26.83 19.01 34.22
N PRO A 528 -27.82 18.66 33.39
CA PRO A 528 -28.86 19.59 32.97
C PRO A 528 -29.65 20.11 34.18
N TRP A 529 -30.18 21.33 34.03
CA TRP A 529 -31.16 21.85 34.97
C TRP A 529 -32.48 21.08 34.88
N SER A 530 -33.12 20.87 36.02
CA SER A 530 -34.52 20.43 36.08
C SER A 530 -35.42 21.45 35.38
N LYS A 531 -36.61 21.01 34.95
CA LYS A 531 -37.65 21.94 34.51
C LYS A 531 -37.95 22.94 35.64
N PRO A 532 -38.01 24.26 35.35
CA PRO A 532 -38.35 25.25 36.35
C PRO A 532 -39.68 24.94 37.02
N GLN A 533 -39.68 24.91 38.35
CA GLN A 533 -40.88 24.75 39.17
C GLN A 533 -41.33 26.09 39.69
N LEU A 534 -42.64 26.33 39.69
CA LEU A 534 -43.24 27.56 40.22
C LEU A 534 -43.64 27.35 41.68
N ILE A 535 -43.19 28.22 42.57
CA ILE A 535 -43.54 28.22 43.99
C ILE A 535 -44.13 29.58 44.36
N GLU A 536 -45.28 29.56 45.02
CA GLU A 536 -45.90 30.77 45.58
C GLU A 536 -45.62 30.84 47.08
N ILE A 537 -44.92 31.89 47.49
CA ILE A 537 -44.67 32.16 48.91
C ILE A 537 -45.77 33.09 49.43
N PRO A 538 -46.63 32.62 50.36
CA PRO A 538 -47.75 33.42 50.83
C PRO A 538 -47.27 34.63 51.61
N HIS A 539 -48.06 35.70 51.57
CA HIS A 539 -47.82 36.90 52.34
C HIS A 539 -48.26 36.67 53.79
N ASP A 540 -47.40 37.02 54.74
CA ASP A 540 -47.63 36.81 56.17
C ASP A 540 -48.56 37.91 56.75
N HIS A 541 -49.85 37.87 56.37
CA HIS A 541 -50.81 38.92 56.72
C HIS A 541 -51.22 38.93 58.21
N TRP A 542 -50.89 37.90 59.00
CA TRP A 542 -51.28 37.85 60.41
C TRP A 542 -50.52 38.85 61.28
N ARG A 543 -49.25 39.16 60.96
CA ARG A 543 -48.48 40.20 61.67
C ARG A 543 -49.06 41.60 61.46
N ALA A 544 -49.56 41.89 60.25
CA ALA A 544 -50.25 43.15 59.96
C ALA A 544 -51.58 43.26 60.72
N LEU A 545 -52.28 42.13 60.91
CA LEU A 545 -53.52 42.06 61.69
C LEU A 545 -53.29 42.29 63.19
N TRP A 546 -52.15 41.85 63.75
CA TRP A 546 -51.78 42.15 65.14
C TRP A 546 -51.37 43.61 65.37
N ILE A 547 -50.79 44.28 64.37
CA ILE A 547 -50.47 45.72 64.43
C ILE A 547 -51.74 46.59 64.28
N LEU A 548 -52.74 46.12 63.54
CA LEU A 548 -54.03 46.80 63.39
C LEU A 548 -55.00 46.52 64.55
N LEU A 549 -54.84 45.42 65.29
CA LEU A 549 -55.70 45.06 66.42
C LEU A 549 -55.82 46.16 67.50
N PRO A 550 -54.75 46.84 67.96
CA PRO A 550 -54.88 47.96 68.89
C PRO A 550 -55.52 49.21 68.27
N ILE A 551 -55.51 49.37 66.94
CA ILE A 551 -56.15 50.49 66.24
C ILE A 551 -57.65 50.23 66.05
N LEU A 552 -58.04 48.97 65.85
CA LEU A 552 -59.44 48.54 65.75
C LEU A 552 -60.16 48.44 67.10
N LEU A 553 -59.41 48.22 68.20
CA LEU A 553 -59.93 48.27 69.57
C LEU A 553 -60.00 49.70 70.16
N ALA A 554 -59.45 50.70 69.47
CA ALA A 554 -59.45 52.11 69.88
C ALA A 554 -60.47 52.96 69.09
N LEU A 555 -61.36 52.34 68.31
CA LEU A 555 -62.38 52.98 67.49
C LEU A 555 -63.79 52.73 68.01
#